data_AF-A1D2T0-F1
#
_entry.id   AF-A1D2T0-F1
#
_cell.length_a   1.000
_cell.length_b   1.000
_cell.length_c   1.000
_cell.angle_alpha   90.00
_cell.angle_beta   90.00
_cell.angle_gamma   90.00
#
_symmetry.space_group_name_H-M   'P 1'
#
loop_
_entity.id
_entity.type
_entity.pdbx_description
1 polymer ?
#
loop_
_entity_poly.entity_id
_entity_poly.type
_entity_poly.pdbx_seq_one_letter_code
_entity_poly.pdbx_strand_id
1 'polypeptide(L)'
;MRVSTLLPLALAAGTAVASKNGTLGFALGNKNADGKCKVQSDYETDFDTLKEVTSLVRIYSANDCDTAKNIIPAAKAKNFKVVLGVWPDYDKSFTDDFNALKESVPGNEEVIDAITVGSEVLYRKSLTPQALLARIQQVQKEFPKVTVGMVDSWNKFADGTADPIIQGGVTYFLANGFAYWQGQELSNATNTYFDDIAQALGHIEQVAGSNADKIRFGNGETGWPTTGGSNYGPAVASTENAADYYKSAVCGILAWGVDVFYFEAFDEAWKPKTKGDNGEMQDETHWGAFTADRKAKFDLTCPKH
;
A
#
# COMPACT_ATOMS: atom_id res chain seq x y z
N MET A 1 27.55 -51.24 37.85
CA MET A 1 26.24 -50.86 37.25
C MET A 1 26.25 -49.37 37.00
N ARG A 2 26.44 -48.94 35.74
CA ARG A 2 26.28 -47.53 35.33
C ARG A 2 24.91 -47.43 34.67
N VAL A 3 24.00 -46.70 35.28
CA VAL A 3 22.66 -46.44 34.73
C VAL A 3 22.79 -45.21 33.85
N SER A 4 22.80 -45.42 32.54
CA SER A 4 22.72 -44.33 31.55
C SER A 4 21.25 -43.94 31.39
N THR A 5 20.92 -42.73 31.83
CA THR A 5 19.64 -42.06 31.56
C THR A 5 19.61 -41.62 30.09
N LEU A 6 18.75 -42.25 29.29
CA LEU A 6 18.39 -41.79 27.95
C LEU A 6 17.31 -40.71 28.08
N LEU A 7 17.63 -39.46 27.74
CA LEU A 7 16.62 -38.44 27.48
C LEU A 7 15.96 -38.72 26.10
N PRO A 8 14.63 -38.70 25.98
CA PRO A 8 14.00 -38.72 24.67
C PRO A 8 14.12 -37.33 24.03
N LEU A 9 14.82 -37.23 22.90
CA LEU A 9 14.68 -36.09 22.00
C LEU A 9 13.26 -36.13 21.42
N ALA A 10 12.39 -35.25 21.90
CA ALA A 10 11.16 -34.93 21.20
C ALA A 10 11.52 -34.16 19.91
N LEU A 11 11.42 -34.81 18.76
CA LEU A 11 11.40 -34.12 17.48
C LEU A 11 10.12 -33.28 17.43
N ALA A 12 10.24 -31.97 17.62
CA ALA A 12 9.20 -31.04 17.25
C ALA A 12 9.10 -31.05 15.72
N ALA A 13 8.16 -31.82 15.18
CA ALA A 13 7.76 -31.72 13.79
C ALA A 13 7.03 -30.39 13.61
N GLY A 14 7.78 -29.32 13.33
CA GLY A 14 7.22 -28.08 12.82
C GLY A 14 6.59 -28.38 11.47
N THR A 15 5.27 -28.31 11.38
CA THR A 15 4.59 -28.21 10.09
C THR A 15 5.10 -26.93 9.44
N ALA A 16 5.92 -27.05 8.40
CA ALA A 16 6.22 -25.94 7.52
C ALA A 16 4.88 -25.50 6.92
N VAL A 17 4.29 -24.44 7.50
CA VAL A 17 3.21 -23.71 6.86
C VAL A 17 3.85 -23.18 5.59
N ALA A 18 3.40 -23.66 4.42
CA ALA A 18 3.78 -23.06 3.16
C ALA A 18 3.41 -21.58 3.27
N SER A 19 4.42 -20.70 3.40
CA SER A 19 4.17 -19.26 3.45
C SER A 19 3.47 -18.90 2.16
N LYS A 20 2.22 -18.45 2.25
CA LYS A 20 1.51 -17.97 1.08
C LYS A 20 2.22 -16.69 0.66
N ASN A 21 2.71 -16.63 -0.58
CA ASN A 21 3.25 -15.39 -1.12
C ASN A 21 2.22 -14.26 -0.94
N GLY A 22 2.70 -13.07 -0.60
CA GLY A 22 1.92 -11.86 -0.54
C GLY A 22 1.26 -11.55 -1.89
N THR A 23 0.26 -10.70 -1.83
CA THR A 23 -0.51 -10.25 -2.99
C THR A 23 0.06 -8.94 -3.50
N LEU A 24 0.46 -8.91 -4.77
CA LEU A 24 0.81 -7.67 -5.44
C LEU A 24 -0.47 -6.92 -5.78
N GLY A 25 -0.51 -5.63 -5.51
CA GLY A 25 -1.43 -4.65 -6.06
C GLY A 25 -0.67 -3.42 -6.58
N PHE A 26 -1.39 -2.48 -7.18
CA PHE A 26 -0.82 -1.18 -7.57
C PHE A 26 -1.59 -0.02 -6.93
N ALA A 27 -0.87 1.04 -6.55
CA ALA A 27 -1.47 2.35 -6.40
C ALA A 27 -1.92 2.85 -7.78
N LEU A 28 -3.19 3.26 -7.87
CA LEU A 28 -3.82 3.68 -9.13
C LEU A 28 -4.36 5.10 -9.01
N GLY A 29 -3.79 6.01 -9.81
CA GLY A 29 -4.26 7.38 -9.93
C GLY A 29 -5.64 7.50 -10.59
N ASN A 30 -6.37 8.55 -10.21
CA ASN A 30 -7.76 8.81 -10.63
C ASN A 30 -7.89 9.77 -11.83
N LYS A 31 -6.76 10.17 -12.43
CA LYS A 31 -6.72 11.08 -13.59
C LYS A 31 -5.98 10.46 -14.76
N ASN A 32 -6.41 10.82 -15.95
CA ASN A 32 -5.71 10.53 -17.20
C ASN A 32 -4.46 11.42 -17.32
N ALA A 33 -3.58 11.09 -18.27
CA ALA A 33 -2.35 11.85 -18.52
C ALA A 33 -2.60 13.34 -18.85
N ASP A 34 -3.77 13.66 -19.40
CA ASP A 34 -4.21 15.04 -19.68
C ASP A 34 -4.80 15.76 -18.45
N GLY A 35 -4.77 15.12 -17.27
CA GLY A 35 -5.27 15.63 -16.01
C GLY A 35 -6.78 15.54 -15.84
N LYS A 36 -7.54 15.04 -16.82
CA LYS A 36 -8.98 14.82 -16.67
C LYS A 36 -9.26 13.64 -15.77
N CYS A 37 -10.31 13.76 -14.96
CA CYS A 37 -10.82 12.66 -14.14
C CYS A 37 -11.14 11.43 -14.98
N LYS A 38 -10.72 10.26 -14.50
CA LYS A 38 -11.04 8.97 -15.10
C LYS A 38 -12.52 8.65 -14.94
N VAL A 39 -13.12 8.14 -16.00
CA VAL A 39 -14.45 7.52 -15.98
C VAL A 39 -14.33 6.00 -15.95
N GLN A 40 -15.45 5.28 -15.81
CA GLN A 40 -15.47 3.82 -15.75
C GLN A 40 -14.65 3.14 -16.87
N SER A 41 -14.80 3.58 -18.13
CA SER A 41 -14.08 3.00 -19.28
C SER A 41 -12.56 3.18 -19.20
N ASP A 42 -12.09 4.24 -18.55
CA ASP A 42 -10.65 4.46 -18.36
C ASP A 42 -10.10 3.44 -17.35
N TYR A 43 -10.81 3.22 -16.23
CA TYR A 43 -10.46 2.19 -15.26
C TYR A 43 -10.53 0.78 -15.86
N GLU A 44 -11.52 0.48 -16.70
CA GLU A 44 -11.61 -0.79 -17.41
C GLU A 44 -10.38 -1.03 -18.32
N THR A 45 -9.89 0.02 -18.98
CA THR A 45 -8.69 -0.04 -19.83
C THR A 45 -7.43 -0.22 -18.99
N ASP A 46 -7.34 0.44 -17.83
CA ASP A 46 -6.26 0.23 -16.86
C ASP A 46 -6.24 -1.22 -16.37
N PHE A 47 -7.39 -1.78 -16.00
CA PHE A 47 -7.53 -3.16 -15.56
C PHE A 47 -7.20 -4.17 -16.65
N ASP A 48 -7.55 -3.90 -17.92
CA ASP A 48 -7.13 -4.73 -19.04
C ASP A 48 -5.61 -4.79 -19.20
N THR A 49 -4.89 -3.74 -18.80
CA THR A 49 -3.43 -3.70 -18.79
C THR A 49 -2.87 -4.45 -17.58
N LEU A 50 -3.45 -4.21 -16.40
CA LEU A 50 -2.91 -4.73 -15.13
C LEU A 50 -3.19 -6.22 -14.91
N LYS A 51 -4.22 -6.80 -15.54
CA LYS A 51 -4.69 -8.17 -15.28
C LYS A 51 -3.65 -9.28 -15.46
N GLU A 52 -2.62 -9.02 -16.27
CA GLU A 52 -1.51 -9.96 -16.47
C GLU A 52 -0.52 -9.97 -15.29
N VAL A 53 -0.62 -8.99 -14.40
CA VAL A 53 0.30 -8.74 -13.27
C VAL A 53 -0.43 -8.80 -11.92
N THR A 54 -1.65 -8.25 -11.83
CA THR A 54 -2.48 -8.27 -10.61
C THR A 54 -3.96 -8.13 -10.95
N SER A 55 -4.82 -8.42 -9.97
CA SER A 55 -6.24 -8.08 -9.96
C SER A 55 -6.63 -7.20 -8.76
N LEU A 56 -5.68 -6.48 -8.17
CA LEU A 56 -5.85 -5.67 -6.96
C LEU A 56 -5.25 -4.27 -7.16
N VAL A 57 -6.03 -3.23 -6.84
CA VAL A 57 -5.57 -1.84 -6.87
C VAL A 57 -5.95 -1.10 -5.60
N ARG A 58 -5.20 -0.04 -5.28
CA ARG A 58 -5.49 0.92 -4.20
C ARG A 58 -5.68 2.31 -4.78
N ILE A 59 -6.66 3.04 -4.26
CA ILE A 59 -6.94 4.44 -4.58
C ILE A 59 -6.91 5.31 -3.32
N TYR A 60 -6.80 6.63 -3.50
CA TYR A 60 -6.52 7.58 -2.42
C TYR A 60 -7.76 8.31 -1.87
N SER A 61 -8.77 8.53 -2.70
CA SER A 61 -10.02 9.22 -2.35
C SER A 61 -11.19 8.59 -3.11
N ALA A 62 -12.27 8.31 -2.40
CA ALA A 62 -13.49 7.74 -2.95
C ALA A 62 -14.31 8.78 -3.74
N ASN A 63 -14.26 10.05 -3.35
CA ASN A 63 -15.03 11.13 -3.95
C ASN A 63 -14.28 11.90 -5.03
N ASP A 64 -12.99 12.19 -4.86
CA ASP A 64 -12.25 12.97 -5.86
C ASP A 64 -12.34 12.28 -7.22
N CYS A 65 -12.66 13.04 -8.27
CA CYS A 65 -12.95 12.51 -9.60
C CYS A 65 -14.09 11.46 -9.68
N ASP A 66 -15.06 11.48 -8.75
CA ASP A 66 -16.12 10.47 -8.65
C ASP A 66 -15.55 9.03 -8.60
N THR A 67 -14.38 8.85 -7.98
CA THR A 67 -13.59 7.62 -8.12
C THR A 67 -14.37 6.37 -7.75
N ALA A 68 -15.02 6.31 -6.58
CA ALA A 68 -15.78 5.14 -6.14
C ALA A 68 -16.92 4.79 -7.12
N LYS A 69 -17.65 5.81 -7.60
CA LYS A 69 -18.74 5.66 -8.56
C LYS A 69 -18.27 5.07 -9.88
N ASN A 70 -17.06 5.41 -10.33
CA ASN A 70 -16.51 4.96 -11.61
C ASN A 70 -15.71 3.66 -11.51
N ILE A 71 -14.91 3.46 -10.45
CA ILE A 71 -13.97 2.32 -10.33
C ILE A 71 -14.66 1.03 -9.89
N ILE A 72 -15.70 1.11 -9.04
CA ILE A 72 -16.42 -0.06 -8.54
C ILE A 72 -17.08 -0.85 -9.68
N PRO A 73 -17.89 -0.24 -10.58
CA PRO A 73 -18.46 -0.98 -11.70
C PRO A 73 -17.38 -1.51 -12.66
N ALA A 74 -16.29 -0.76 -12.88
CA ALA A 74 -15.15 -1.24 -13.67
C ALA A 74 -14.51 -2.48 -13.04
N ALA A 75 -14.30 -2.48 -11.72
CA ALA A 75 -13.67 -3.57 -10.99
C ALA A 75 -14.54 -4.84 -11.07
N LYS A 76 -15.87 -4.67 -10.94
CA LYS A 76 -16.84 -5.74 -11.14
C LYS A 76 -16.81 -6.31 -12.55
N ALA A 77 -16.75 -5.45 -13.56
CA ALA A 77 -16.71 -5.87 -14.97
C ALA A 77 -15.40 -6.61 -15.34
N LYS A 78 -14.29 -6.26 -14.68
CA LYS A 78 -12.95 -6.76 -15.01
C LYS A 78 -12.40 -7.79 -14.02
N ASN A 79 -13.18 -8.19 -13.01
CA ASN A 79 -12.78 -9.11 -11.94
C ASN A 79 -11.61 -8.60 -11.07
N PHE A 80 -11.60 -7.30 -10.80
CA PHE A 80 -10.65 -6.67 -9.87
C PHE A 80 -11.26 -6.50 -8.49
N LYS A 81 -10.38 -6.36 -7.50
CA LYS A 81 -10.71 -5.82 -6.18
C LYS A 81 -10.07 -4.46 -5.99
N VAL A 82 -10.69 -3.63 -5.16
CA VAL A 82 -10.22 -2.27 -4.87
C VAL A 82 -10.08 -2.06 -3.37
N VAL A 83 -8.94 -1.52 -2.94
CA VAL A 83 -8.79 -0.84 -1.65
C VAL A 83 -9.18 0.62 -1.83
N LEU A 84 -10.33 1.02 -1.28
CA LEU A 84 -10.83 2.39 -1.38
C LEU A 84 -10.19 3.29 -0.32
N GLY A 85 -9.85 4.52 -0.69
CA GLY A 85 -9.28 5.53 0.20
C GLY A 85 -10.31 6.55 0.68
N VAL A 86 -10.17 6.99 1.93
CA VAL A 86 -10.87 8.15 2.49
C VAL A 86 -9.81 9.13 2.95
N TRP A 87 -9.84 10.37 2.42
CA TRP A 87 -8.92 11.44 2.76
C TRP A 87 -9.44 12.25 3.97
N PRO A 88 -8.84 12.10 5.16
CA PRO A 88 -9.42 12.59 6.39
C PRO A 88 -8.82 13.92 6.85
N ASP A 89 -7.94 14.56 6.09
CA ASP A 89 -7.21 15.74 6.59
C ASP A 89 -8.14 16.92 6.94
N TYR A 90 -9.29 17.03 6.26
CA TYR A 90 -10.29 18.08 6.49
C TYR A 90 -11.71 17.50 6.62
N ASP A 91 -12.59 18.16 7.37
CA ASP A 91 -13.96 17.69 7.59
C ASP A 91 -14.75 17.57 6.28
N LYS A 92 -14.59 18.54 5.37
CA LYS A 92 -15.25 18.49 4.06
C LYS A 92 -14.75 17.30 3.25
N SER A 93 -13.44 17.10 3.13
CA SER A 93 -12.84 15.98 2.39
C SER A 93 -13.32 14.63 2.92
N PHE A 94 -13.28 14.47 4.25
CA PHE A 94 -13.77 13.26 4.89
C PHE A 94 -15.27 13.03 4.64
N THR A 95 -16.08 14.08 4.76
CA THR A 95 -17.52 14.00 4.54
C THR A 95 -17.84 13.61 3.10
N ASP A 96 -17.15 14.20 2.14
CA ASP A 96 -17.34 13.93 0.71
C ASP A 96 -16.97 12.49 0.37
N ASP A 97 -15.79 12.01 0.80
CA ASP A 97 -15.36 10.62 0.62
C ASP A 97 -16.30 9.63 1.32
N PHE A 98 -16.67 9.92 2.57
CA PHE A 98 -17.57 9.06 3.33
C PHE A 98 -18.96 8.98 2.70
N ASN A 99 -19.48 10.07 2.13
CA ASN A 99 -20.73 10.06 1.39
C ASN A 99 -20.62 9.26 0.08
N ALA A 100 -19.53 9.43 -0.68
CA ALA A 100 -19.29 8.65 -1.91
C ALA A 100 -19.24 7.14 -1.63
N LEU A 101 -18.63 6.73 -0.50
CA LEU A 101 -18.65 5.33 -0.06
C LEU A 101 -20.06 4.84 0.27
N LYS A 102 -20.85 5.62 1.03
CA LYS A 102 -22.24 5.24 1.37
C LYS A 102 -23.12 5.09 0.15
N GLU A 103 -22.85 5.86 -0.90
CA GLU A 103 -23.58 5.78 -2.18
C GLU A 103 -23.15 4.57 -3.03
N SER A 104 -21.87 4.18 -2.98
CA SER A 104 -21.29 3.26 -3.97
C SER A 104 -20.97 1.86 -3.46
N VAL A 105 -20.68 1.70 -2.16
CA VAL A 105 -20.27 0.41 -1.56
C VAL A 105 -21.43 -0.55 -1.32
N PRO A 106 -22.61 -0.14 -0.80
CA PRO A 106 -23.70 -1.07 -0.52
C PRO A 106 -24.16 -1.83 -1.79
N GLY A 107 -24.13 -3.16 -1.74
CA GLY A 107 -24.46 -4.03 -2.88
C GLY A 107 -23.28 -4.32 -3.82
N ASN A 108 -22.09 -3.80 -3.51
CA ASN A 108 -20.84 -4.04 -4.22
C ASN A 108 -19.71 -4.48 -3.26
N GLU A 109 -20.04 -4.91 -2.03
CA GLU A 109 -19.04 -5.33 -1.03
C GLU A 109 -18.11 -6.42 -1.57
N GLU A 110 -18.57 -7.24 -2.52
CA GLU A 110 -17.76 -8.29 -3.12
C GLU A 110 -16.55 -7.76 -3.89
N VAL A 111 -16.55 -6.54 -4.44
CA VAL A 111 -15.39 -5.99 -5.16
C VAL A 111 -14.50 -5.09 -4.29
N ILE A 112 -14.87 -4.88 -3.03
CA ILE A 112 -14.10 -4.07 -2.09
C ILE A 112 -13.20 -4.98 -1.27
N ASP A 113 -11.89 -4.88 -1.48
CA ASP A 113 -10.92 -5.63 -0.68
C ASP A 113 -10.82 -5.06 0.74
N ALA A 114 -10.76 -3.73 0.84
CA ALA A 114 -10.75 -3.00 2.09
C ALA A 114 -11.06 -1.51 1.86
N ILE A 115 -11.22 -0.77 2.96
CA ILE A 115 -11.22 0.69 2.98
C ILE A 115 -10.07 1.16 3.89
N THR A 116 -9.25 2.09 3.43
CA THR A 116 -8.26 2.77 4.26
C THR A 116 -8.69 4.20 4.54
N VAL A 117 -8.69 4.61 5.81
CA VAL A 117 -8.92 6.00 6.21
C VAL A 117 -7.58 6.65 6.52
N GLY A 118 -7.21 7.64 5.72
CA GLY A 118 -5.89 8.27 5.77
C GLY A 118 -4.93 7.78 4.70
N SER A 119 -3.93 8.60 4.43
CA SER A 119 -2.66 8.24 3.80
C SER A 119 -1.64 9.21 4.35
N GLU A 120 -0.72 8.74 5.19
CA GLU A 120 0.33 9.58 5.83
C GLU A 120 -0.21 10.75 6.67
N VAL A 121 -1.36 10.54 7.32
CA VAL A 121 -2.02 11.56 8.15
C VAL A 121 -1.20 11.88 9.39
N LEU A 122 -0.66 10.84 10.03
CA LEU A 122 0.17 10.96 11.22
C LEU A 122 1.56 11.52 10.86
N TYR A 123 2.13 11.06 9.74
CA TYR A 123 3.39 11.59 9.22
C TYR A 123 3.28 13.11 8.95
N ARG A 124 2.23 13.57 8.26
CA ARG A 124 1.97 15.00 8.02
C ARG A 124 1.47 15.76 9.25
N LYS A 125 1.12 15.06 10.33
CA LYS A 125 0.51 15.62 11.55
C LYS A 125 -0.80 16.38 11.27
N SER A 126 -1.54 15.98 10.24
CA SER A 126 -2.82 16.61 9.86
C SER A 126 -3.89 16.36 10.94
N LEU A 127 -3.86 15.21 11.60
CA LEU A 127 -4.73 14.85 12.72
C LEU A 127 -3.93 14.21 13.85
N THR A 128 -4.46 14.27 15.07
CA THR A 128 -3.97 13.45 16.18
C THR A 128 -4.36 11.98 15.96
N PRO A 129 -3.63 11.01 16.53
CA PRO A 129 -3.99 9.60 16.46
C PRO A 129 -5.43 9.30 16.92
N GLN A 130 -5.90 9.98 17.96
CA GLN A 130 -7.26 9.82 18.48
C GLN A 130 -8.32 10.37 17.53
N ALA A 131 -8.05 11.51 16.89
CA ALA A 131 -8.97 12.07 15.89
C ALA A 131 -9.05 11.19 14.64
N LEU A 132 -7.91 10.62 14.21
CA LEU A 132 -7.90 9.64 13.11
C LEU A 132 -8.61 8.34 13.49
N LEU A 133 -8.39 7.80 14.69
CA LEU A 133 -9.10 6.63 15.21
C LEU A 133 -10.62 6.84 15.19
N ALA A 134 -11.10 8.00 15.63
CA ALA A 134 -12.53 8.31 15.62
C ALA A 134 -13.13 8.25 14.19
N ARG A 135 -12.39 8.75 13.20
CA ARG A 135 -12.80 8.67 11.77
C ARG A 135 -12.78 7.23 11.27
N ILE A 136 -11.75 6.44 11.60
CA ILE A 136 -11.67 5.01 11.23
C ILE A 136 -12.88 4.26 11.81
N GLN A 137 -13.18 4.45 13.09
CA GLN A 137 -14.30 3.78 13.76
C GLN A 137 -15.66 4.22 13.21
N GLN A 138 -15.80 5.48 12.79
CA GLN A 138 -17.00 5.95 12.10
C GLN A 138 -17.21 5.21 10.77
N VAL A 139 -16.15 5.00 9.99
CA VAL A 139 -16.23 4.24 8.73
C VAL A 139 -16.46 2.75 8.99
N GLN A 140 -15.79 2.14 9.98
CA GLN A 140 -16.04 0.75 10.41
C GLN A 140 -17.51 0.49 10.77
N LYS A 141 -18.12 1.44 11.50
CA LYS A 141 -19.53 1.34 11.92
C LYS A 141 -20.49 1.36 10.72
N GLU A 142 -20.18 2.15 9.70
CA GLU A 142 -21.01 2.26 8.49
C GLU A 142 -20.87 1.04 7.59
N PHE A 143 -19.67 0.47 7.49
CA PHE A 143 -19.36 -0.65 6.60
C PHE A 143 -18.92 -1.92 7.35
N PRO A 144 -19.78 -2.51 8.20
CA PRO A 144 -19.40 -3.62 9.09
C PRO A 144 -19.03 -4.93 8.36
N LYS A 145 -19.32 -5.02 7.06
CA LYS A 145 -18.98 -6.19 6.21
C LYS A 145 -17.65 -6.02 5.48
N VAL A 146 -17.05 -4.84 5.51
CA VAL A 146 -15.81 -4.51 4.78
C VAL A 146 -14.71 -4.29 5.80
N THR A 147 -13.52 -4.81 5.54
CA THR A 147 -12.34 -4.51 6.35
C THR A 147 -12.00 -3.03 6.22
N VAL A 148 -11.94 -2.32 7.34
CA VAL A 148 -11.55 -0.90 7.38
C VAL A 148 -10.33 -0.74 8.26
N GLY A 149 -9.33 -0.03 7.73
CA GLY A 149 -8.05 0.19 8.37
C GLY A 149 -7.47 1.57 8.06
N MET A 150 -6.15 1.67 8.15
CA MET A 150 -5.41 2.88 7.83
C MET A 150 -4.13 2.59 7.06
N VAL A 151 -3.57 3.64 6.48
CA VAL A 151 -2.28 3.64 5.81
C VAL A 151 -1.49 4.88 6.19
N ASP A 152 -0.23 4.69 6.56
CA ASP A 152 0.67 5.76 6.99
C ASP A 152 2.13 5.37 6.74
N SER A 153 3.06 6.29 6.96
CA SER A 153 4.49 6.00 6.82
C SER A 153 4.93 4.95 7.84
N TRP A 154 5.78 4.00 7.43
CA TRP A 154 6.26 2.90 8.26
C TRP A 154 6.76 3.38 9.63
N ASN A 155 7.43 4.53 9.65
CA ASN A 155 8.03 5.09 10.86
C ASN A 155 6.98 5.55 11.88
N LYS A 156 5.74 5.85 11.49
CA LYS A 156 4.65 6.21 12.41
C LYS A 156 4.08 5.00 13.14
N PHE A 157 4.24 3.82 12.54
CA PHE A 157 3.98 2.56 13.23
C PHE A 157 5.17 2.23 14.14
N ALA A 158 6.39 2.25 13.62
CA ALA A 158 7.59 1.86 14.36
C ALA A 158 7.91 2.77 15.58
N ASP A 159 7.62 4.07 15.51
CA ASP A 159 7.89 5.01 16.61
C ASP A 159 6.76 5.10 17.66
N GLY A 160 5.70 4.32 17.48
CA GLY A 160 4.55 4.29 18.38
C GLY A 160 3.54 5.43 18.23
N THR A 161 3.69 6.32 17.24
CA THR A 161 2.70 7.39 16.97
C THR A 161 1.31 6.79 16.69
N ALA A 162 1.24 5.64 16.02
CA ALA A 162 0.00 4.95 15.68
C ALA A 162 -0.57 4.07 16.82
N ASP A 163 0.09 3.94 17.98
CA ASP A 163 -0.33 3.06 19.08
C ASP A 163 -1.79 3.23 19.51
N PRO A 164 -2.32 4.46 19.66
CA PRO A 164 -3.72 4.64 20.04
C PRO A 164 -4.70 3.99 19.06
N ILE A 165 -4.34 3.92 17.77
CA ILE A 165 -5.19 3.35 16.72
C ILE A 165 -5.16 1.81 16.80
N ILE A 166 -3.98 1.24 17.03
CA ILE A 166 -3.79 -0.21 17.22
C ILE A 166 -4.52 -0.68 18.48
N GLN A 167 -4.32 0.01 19.60
CA GLN A 167 -5.01 -0.24 20.87
C GLN A 167 -6.54 0.00 20.76
N GLY A 168 -6.95 0.88 19.85
CA GLY A 168 -8.35 1.14 19.51
C GLY A 168 -9.08 0.02 18.77
N GLY A 169 -8.38 -1.09 18.47
CA GLY A 169 -8.95 -2.30 17.88
C GLY A 169 -9.00 -2.30 16.36
N VAL A 170 -8.31 -1.37 15.69
CA VAL A 170 -8.11 -1.44 14.23
C VAL A 170 -7.18 -2.61 13.92
N THR A 171 -7.50 -3.38 12.88
CA THR A 171 -6.76 -4.61 12.54
C THR A 171 -6.22 -4.64 11.11
N TYR A 172 -6.45 -3.59 10.32
CA TYR A 172 -5.89 -3.50 8.97
C TYR A 172 -4.95 -2.29 8.87
N PHE A 173 -3.69 -2.56 8.55
CA PHE A 173 -2.64 -1.56 8.49
C PHE A 173 -1.81 -1.73 7.24
N LEU A 174 -1.61 -0.63 6.52
CA LEU A 174 -0.64 -0.56 5.45
C LEU A 174 0.48 0.41 5.82
N ALA A 175 1.73 -0.02 5.74
CA ALA A 175 2.90 0.83 5.96
C ALA A 175 3.47 1.29 4.62
N ASN A 176 3.60 2.60 4.41
CA ASN A 176 4.32 3.15 3.26
C ASN A 176 5.82 3.10 3.56
N GLY A 177 6.58 2.38 2.72
CA GLY A 177 8.01 2.17 2.87
C GLY A 177 8.75 2.53 1.60
N PHE A 178 9.48 3.66 1.60
CA PHE A 178 10.27 4.10 0.45
C PHE A 178 11.74 4.23 0.82
N ALA A 179 12.56 3.25 0.42
CA ALA A 179 14.02 3.37 0.56
C ALA A 179 14.59 4.54 -0.28
N TYR A 180 13.94 4.86 -1.41
CA TYR A 180 14.30 5.99 -2.26
C TYR A 180 14.27 7.33 -1.49
N TRP A 181 13.19 7.60 -0.76
CA TRP A 181 13.04 8.85 0.03
C TRP A 181 13.94 8.91 1.28
N GLN A 182 14.59 7.79 1.62
CA GLN A 182 15.63 7.74 2.64
C GLN A 182 17.04 7.92 2.06
N GLY A 183 17.14 8.25 0.76
CA GLY A 183 18.40 8.49 0.08
C GLY A 183 19.29 7.26 0.09
N GLN A 184 18.72 6.08 -0.07
CA GLN A 184 19.51 4.84 -0.18
C GLN A 184 20.02 4.66 -1.60
N GLU A 185 21.28 4.25 -1.73
CA GLU A 185 21.75 3.66 -2.98
C GLU A 185 21.04 2.32 -3.23
N LEU A 186 20.89 1.93 -4.50
CA LEU A 186 20.14 0.72 -4.88
C LEU A 186 20.65 -0.54 -4.17
N SER A 187 21.97 -0.66 -3.98
CA SER A 187 22.63 -1.78 -3.28
C SER A 187 22.18 -1.98 -1.84
N ASN A 188 21.70 -0.92 -1.16
CA ASN A 188 21.19 -1.01 0.22
C ASN A 188 19.67 -0.83 0.32
N ALA A 189 19.01 -0.39 -0.76
CA ALA A 189 17.60 -0.05 -0.76
C ALA A 189 16.69 -1.21 -0.29
N THR A 190 16.97 -2.44 -0.73
CA THR A 190 16.22 -3.63 -0.31
C THR A 190 16.35 -3.90 1.19
N ASN A 191 17.55 -3.76 1.76
CA ASN A 191 17.77 -3.99 3.18
C ASN A 191 17.03 -2.96 4.02
N THR A 192 17.14 -1.68 3.67
CA THR A 192 16.40 -0.60 4.34
C THR A 192 14.89 -0.84 4.25
N TYR A 193 14.38 -1.16 3.06
CA TYR A 193 12.95 -1.41 2.89
C TYR A 193 12.44 -2.57 3.75
N PHE A 194 13.18 -3.69 3.82
CA PHE A 194 12.78 -4.82 4.65
C PHE A 194 12.85 -4.49 6.14
N ASP A 195 13.87 -3.75 6.56
CA ASP A 195 14.02 -3.31 7.95
C ASP A 195 12.88 -2.37 8.38
N ASP A 196 12.49 -1.42 7.51
CA ASP A 196 11.35 -0.52 7.74
C ASP A 196 10.05 -1.30 7.98
N ILE A 197 9.75 -2.26 7.09
CA ILE A 197 8.52 -3.05 7.13
C ILE A 197 8.53 -4.00 8.32
N ALA A 198 9.68 -4.60 8.65
CA ALA A 198 9.83 -5.45 9.83
C ALA A 198 9.65 -4.66 11.15
N GLN A 199 10.19 -3.45 11.24
CA GLN A 199 9.99 -2.57 12.39
C GLN A 199 8.52 -2.18 12.56
N ALA A 200 7.85 -1.78 11.47
CA ALA A 200 6.43 -1.45 11.50
C ALA A 200 5.56 -2.65 11.92
N LEU A 201 5.73 -3.80 11.27
CA LEU A 201 4.98 -5.02 11.59
C LEU A 201 5.22 -5.48 13.03
N GLY A 202 6.48 -5.58 13.44
CA GLY A 202 6.86 -6.04 14.77
C GLY A 202 6.30 -5.16 15.88
N HIS A 203 6.32 -3.82 15.70
CA HIS A 203 5.74 -2.90 16.66
C HIS A 203 4.21 -2.99 16.70
N ILE A 204 3.55 -3.12 15.54
CA ILE A 204 2.08 -3.31 15.47
C ILE A 204 1.67 -4.58 16.22
N GLU A 205 2.33 -5.70 15.97
CA GLU A 205 2.03 -6.97 16.65
C GLU A 205 2.29 -6.88 18.15
N GLN A 206 3.38 -6.24 18.56
CA GLN A 206 3.70 -6.01 19.97
C GLN A 206 2.60 -5.22 20.68
N VAL A 207 2.12 -4.12 20.08
CA VAL A 207 1.09 -3.26 20.66
C VAL A 207 -0.29 -3.92 20.62
N ALA A 208 -0.59 -4.69 19.56
CA ALA A 208 -1.83 -5.45 19.43
C ALA A 208 -1.95 -6.56 20.48
N GLY A 209 -0.82 -7.09 20.96
CA GLY A 209 -0.76 -8.10 22.02
C GLY A 209 -1.57 -9.34 21.65
N SER A 210 -2.61 -9.66 22.42
CA SER A 210 -3.47 -10.83 22.14
C SER A 210 -4.33 -10.70 20.88
N ASN A 211 -4.35 -9.54 20.21
CA ASN A 211 -5.00 -9.35 18.91
C ASN A 211 -4.04 -9.43 17.73
N ALA A 212 -2.76 -9.76 17.94
CA ALA A 212 -1.76 -9.83 16.87
C ALA A 212 -2.17 -10.80 15.74
N ASP A 213 -2.84 -11.91 16.06
CA ASP A 213 -3.35 -12.89 15.11
C ASP A 213 -4.47 -12.37 14.19
N LYS A 214 -5.10 -11.24 14.54
CA LYS A 214 -6.13 -10.57 13.75
C LYS A 214 -5.57 -9.49 12.83
N ILE A 215 -4.29 -9.14 12.97
CA ILE A 215 -3.66 -8.10 12.18
C ILE A 215 -3.54 -8.57 10.73
N ARG A 216 -4.18 -7.82 9.83
CA ARG A 216 -3.90 -7.82 8.41
C ARG A 216 -2.93 -6.68 8.13
N PHE A 217 -1.71 -7.01 7.75
CA PHE A 217 -0.65 -6.04 7.48
C PHE A 217 -0.18 -6.12 6.02
N GLY A 218 0.23 -4.99 5.46
CA GLY A 218 0.82 -4.90 4.13
C GLY A 218 1.64 -3.63 3.95
N ASN A 219 2.24 -3.48 2.79
CA ASN A 219 2.87 -2.24 2.36
C ASN A 219 1.91 -1.41 1.51
N GLY A 220 1.62 -0.18 1.93
CA GLY A 220 0.67 0.70 1.26
C GLY A 220 1.20 1.33 -0.02
N GLU A 221 2.48 1.67 -0.04
CA GLU A 221 3.18 2.30 -1.17
C GLU A 221 4.68 2.03 -1.05
N THR A 222 5.30 1.59 -2.15
CA THR A 222 6.75 1.53 -2.32
C THR A 222 7.04 1.56 -3.81
N GLY A 223 8.19 2.09 -4.21
CA GLY A 223 8.57 2.15 -5.61
C GLY A 223 9.88 2.86 -5.81
N TRP A 224 10.25 3.02 -7.09
CA TRP A 224 11.46 3.71 -7.48
C TRP A 224 11.21 4.47 -8.79
N PRO A 225 11.62 5.75 -8.90
CA PRO A 225 11.40 6.54 -10.10
C PRO A 225 12.25 6.01 -11.27
N THR A 226 11.62 5.96 -12.44
CA THR A 226 12.24 5.50 -13.69
C THR A 226 13.01 6.62 -14.40
N THR A 227 13.60 6.33 -15.57
CA THR A 227 14.35 7.31 -16.36
C THR A 227 13.50 8.55 -16.66
N GLY A 228 14.02 9.74 -16.34
CA GLY A 228 13.30 11.01 -16.42
C GLY A 228 12.93 11.57 -15.04
N GLY A 229 12.85 10.70 -14.03
CA GLY A 229 12.74 11.10 -12.63
C GLY A 229 13.97 11.85 -12.13
N SER A 230 13.79 12.56 -11.01
CA SER A 230 14.89 13.20 -10.29
C SER A 230 15.61 12.20 -9.40
N ASN A 231 16.86 12.47 -9.02
CA ASN A 231 17.57 11.70 -8.00
C ASN A 231 17.26 12.27 -6.61
N TYR A 232 17.44 11.45 -5.57
CA TYR A 232 17.35 11.87 -4.18
C TYR A 232 18.61 11.45 -3.42
N GLY A 233 19.58 12.37 -3.33
CA GLY A 233 20.92 12.03 -2.85
C GLY A 233 21.55 10.91 -3.70
N PRO A 234 21.98 9.78 -3.12
CA PRO A 234 22.55 8.65 -3.86
C PRO A 234 21.48 7.72 -4.46
N ALA A 235 20.19 7.95 -4.19
CA ALA A 235 19.11 7.22 -4.84
C ALA A 235 18.93 7.73 -6.28
N VAL A 236 19.48 7.00 -7.24
CA VAL A 236 19.48 7.40 -8.66
C VAL A 236 18.22 6.89 -9.38
N ALA A 237 17.48 7.80 -10.00
CA ALA A 237 16.33 7.46 -10.84
C ALA A 237 16.80 6.89 -12.19
N SER A 238 16.39 5.66 -12.48
CA SER A 238 16.58 5.04 -13.80
C SER A 238 15.62 3.87 -13.95
N THR A 239 15.28 3.53 -15.20
CA THR A 239 14.42 2.37 -15.49
C THR A 239 15.09 1.06 -15.07
N GLU A 240 16.42 0.97 -15.17
CA GLU A 240 17.21 -0.18 -14.71
C GLU A 240 17.14 -0.32 -13.18
N ASN A 241 17.36 0.76 -12.43
CA ASN A 241 17.27 0.73 -10.97
C ASN A 241 15.86 0.41 -10.49
N ALA A 242 14.83 0.93 -11.16
CA ALA A 242 13.44 0.61 -10.83
C ALA A 242 13.11 -0.86 -11.08
N ALA A 243 13.60 -1.44 -12.19
CA ALA A 243 13.46 -2.87 -12.46
C ALA A 243 14.16 -3.72 -11.39
N ASP A 244 15.39 -3.37 -11.02
CA ASP A 244 16.16 -4.07 -10.01
C ASP A 244 15.51 -3.94 -8.62
N TYR A 245 15.04 -2.75 -8.24
CA TYR A 245 14.31 -2.54 -6.99
C TYR A 245 13.01 -3.36 -6.97
N TYR A 246 12.27 -3.41 -8.09
CA TYR A 246 11.08 -4.26 -8.20
C TYR A 246 11.42 -5.74 -7.97
N LYS A 247 12.45 -6.28 -8.64
CA LYS A 247 12.83 -7.70 -8.51
C LYS A 247 13.38 -8.05 -7.13
N SER A 248 14.15 -7.17 -6.52
CA SER A 248 14.82 -7.43 -5.23
C SER A 248 13.93 -7.10 -4.04
N ALA A 249 13.31 -5.92 -4.02
CA ALA A 249 12.52 -5.41 -2.91
C ALA A 249 11.06 -5.88 -3.00
N VAL A 250 10.36 -5.54 -4.09
CA VAL A 250 8.92 -5.80 -4.22
C VAL A 250 8.63 -7.30 -4.30
N CYS A 251 9.32 -8.02 -5.20
CA CYS A 251 9.16 -9.47 -5.27
C CYS A 251 9.69 -10.19 -4.03
N GLY A 252 10.75 -9.67 -3.41
CA GLY A 252 11.28 -10.23 -2.17
C GLY A 252 10.30 -10.15 -1.00
N ILE A 253 9.64 -8.99 -0.81
CA ILE A 253 8.70 -8.82 0.30
C ILE A 253 7.38 -9.59 0.06
N LEU A 254 6.98 -9.75 -1.21
CA LEU A 254 5.91 -10.66 -1.59
C LEU A 254 6.28 -12.11 -1.25
N ALA A 255 7.53 -12.53 -1.49
CA ALA A 255 8.00 -13.86 -1.08
C ALA A 255 8.06 -14.02 0.45
N TRP A 256 8.25 -12.93 1.20
CA TRP A 256 8.13 -12.91 2.66
C TRP A 256 6.67 -13.07 3.14
N GLY A 257 5.68 -12.88 2.25
CA GLY A 257 4.25 -13.04 2.57
C GLY A 257 3.52 -11.73 2.84
N VAL A 258 4.16 -10.58 2.61
CA VAL A 258 3.57 -9.26 2.83
C VAL A 258 2.90 -8.77 1.55
N ASP A 259 1.60 -8.42 1.63
CA ASP A 259 0.89 -7.77 0.52
C ASP A 259 1.54 -6.42 0.20
N VAL A 260 1.66 -6.05 -1.08
CA VAL A 260 2.30 -4.78 -1.50
C VAL A 260 1.50 -4.08 -2.57
N PHE A 261 1.27 -2.78 -2.39
CA PHE A 261 0.85 -1.89 -3.46
C PHE A 261 2.07 -1.14 -4.01
N TYR A 262 2.49 -1.48 -5.24
CA TYR A 262 3.57 -0.77 -5.92
C TYR A 262 3.11 0.64 -6.31
N PHE A 263 3.95 1.63 -6.02
CA PHE A 263 3.77 3.03 -6.37
C PHE A 263 4.64 3.37 -7.59
N GLU A 264 4.04 3.51 -8.78
CA GLU A 264 2.60 3.38 -9.08
C GLU A 264 2.33 2.65 -10.40
N ALA A 265 1.04 2.45 -10.73
CA ALA A 265 0.66 1.75 -11.95
C ALA A 265 1.19 2.48 -13.19
N PHE A 266 0.77 3.73 -13.40
CA PHE A 266 1.07 4.49 -14.62
C PHE A 266 1.74 5.82 -14.27
N ASP A 267 2.62 6.29 -15.14
CA ASP A 267 3.14 7.65 -15.03
C ASP A 267 2.02 8.70 -15.00
N GLU A 268 2.03 9.54 -13.98
CA GLU A 268 1.06 10.60 -13.78
C GLU A 268 1.64 11.95 -14.18
N ALA A 269 1.66 12.23 -15.50
CA ALA A 269 2.21 13.45 -16.09
C ALA A 269 1.57 14.78 -15.59
N TRP A 270 0.41 14.70 -14.94
CA TRP A 270 -0.30 15.84 -14.38
C TRP A 270 0.19 16.23 -12.98
N LYS A 271 0.97 15.37 -12.29
CA LYS A 271 1.41 15.63 -10.92
C LYS A 271 2.32 16.87 -10.87
N PRO A 272 2.09 17.78 -9.90
CA PRO A 272 3.02 18.88 -9.69
C PRO A 272 4.37 18.36 -9.21
N LYS A 273 5.43 19.12 -9.45
CA LYS A 273 6.70 18.87 -8.76
C LYS A 273 6.49 19.09 -7.27
N THR A 274 6.92 18.17 -6.43
CA THR A 274 6.85 18.29 -4.96
C THR A 274 8.21 18.59 -4.37
N LYS A 275 8.23 19.07 -3.13
CA LYS A 275 9.47 19.35 -2.42
C LYS A 275 9.71 18.23 -1.41
N GLY A 276 10.78 17.48 -1.57
CA GLY A 276 11.17 16.43 -0.62
C GLY A 276 11.61 16.99 0.73
N ASP A 277 11.78 16.12 1.73
CA ASP A 277 12.20 16.48 3.08
C ASP A 277 13.59 17.16 3.12
N ASN A 278 14.45 16.84 2.16
CA ASN A 278 15.75 17.51 1.97
C ASN A 278 15.65 18.93 1.36
N GLY A 279 14.43 19.35 0.99
CA GLY A 279 14.14 20.65 0.40
C GLY A 279 14.30 20.74 -1.11
N GLU A 280 14.59 19.65 -1.81
CA GLU A 280 14.75 19.61 -3.27
C GLU A 280 13.41 19.40 -3.98
N MET A 281 13.24 20.03 -5.14
CA MET A 281 12.07 19.79 -6.00
C MET A 281 12.25 18.47 -6.76
N GLN A 282 11.27 17.60 -6.68
CA GLN A 282 11.31 16.24 -7.22
C GLN A 282 10.25 16.08 -8.31
N ASP A 283 10.63 15.35 -9.35
CA ASP A 283 9.72 14.96 -10.43
C ASP A 283 8.91 13.73 -10.00
N GLU A 284 7.60 13.91 -9.81
CA GLU A 284 6.67 12.84 -9.44
C GLU A 284 6.00 12.17 -10.65
N THR A 285 6.37 12.54 -11.87
CA THR A 285 5.67 12.06 -13.09
C THR A 285 6.20 10.74 -13.63
N HIS A 286 7.28 10.21 -13.06
CA HIS A 286 8.03 9.06 -13.59
C HIS A 286 8.08 7.82 -12.67
N TRP A 287 7.09 7.66 -11.79
CA TRP A 287 7.00 6.54 -10.84
C TRP A 287 6.27 5.30 -11.38
N GLY A 288 5.61 5.43 -12.54
CA GLY A 288 4.84 4.34 -13.12
C GLY A 288 5.70 3.15 -13.51
N ALA A 289 5.25 1.94 -13.15
CA ALA A 289 5.73 0.70 -13.76
C ALA A 289 5.38 0.62 -15.26
N PHE A 290 4.31 1.32 -15.64
CA PHE A 290 3.88 1.53 -17.01
C PHE A 290 4.01 3.02 -17.38
N THR A 291 4.20 3.31 -18.66
CA THR A 291 4.03 4.67 -19.19
C THR A 291 2.57 5.11 -19.07
N ALA A 292 2.31 6.41 -19.23
CA ALA A 292 0.95 6.96 -19.31
C ALA A 292 0.08 6.30 -20.41
N ASP A 293 0.72 5.82 -21.48
CA ASP A 293 0.08 5.07 -22.58
C ASP A 293 0.00 3.55 -22.32
N ARG A 294 0.15 3.13 -21.05
CA ARG A 294 -0.02 1.74 -20.58
C ARG A 294 0.98 0.74 -21.16
N LYS A 295 2.18 1.19 -21.54
CA LYS A 295 3.29 0.31 -21.95
C LYS A 295 4.16 0.01 -20.74
N ALA A 296 4.40 -1.27 -20.45
CA ALA A 296 5.30 -1.67 -19.38
C ALA A 296 6.71 -1.11 -19.64
N LYS A 297 7.34 -0.54 -18.62
CA LYS A 297 8.70 0.01 -18.72
C LYS A 297 9.79 -1.02 -18.41
N PHE A 298 9.45 -2.02 -17.62
CA PHE A 298 10.33 -3.11 -17.24
C PHE A 298 9.51 -4.39 -17.00
N ASP A 299 10.20 -5.52 -16.88
CA ASP A 299 9.59 -6.83 -16.65
C ASP A 299 9.07 -6.97 -15.20
N LEU A 300 7.75 -7.11 -15.07
CA LEU A 300 7.03 -7.20 -13.80
C LEU A 300 6.84 -8.63 -13.29
N THR A 301 7.50 -9.63 -13.89
CA THR A 301 7.43 -11.01 -13.36
C THR A 301 8.24 -11.16 -12.08
N CYS A 302 7.71 -11.80 -11.04
CA CYS A 302 8.54 -12.15 -9.88
C CYS A 302 9.32 -13.45 -10.13
N PRO A 303 10.59 -13.54 -9.68
CA PRO A 303 11.33 -14.79 -9.72
C PRO A 303 10.58 -15.90 -8.97
N LYS A 304 10.68 -17.14 -9.46
CA LYS A 304 10.17 -18.30 -8.73
C LYS A 304 11.15 -18.60 -7.59
N HIS A 305 10.67 -18.55 -6.36
CA HIS A 305 11.40 -18.94 -5.15
C HIS A 305 11.06 -20.39 -4.77
#